data_AF-A0A0B1SH27-F1
#
_entry.id   AF-A0A0B1SH27-F1
#
_cell.length_a   1.000
_cell.length_b   1.000
_cell.length_c   1.000
_cell.angle_alpha   90.00
_cell.angle_beta   90.00
_cell.angle_gamma   90.00
#
_symmetry.space_group_name_H-M   'P 1'
#
loop_
_entity.id
_entity.type
_entity.pdbx_description
1 polymer ?
#
loop_
_entity_poly.entity_id
_entity_poly.type
_entity_poly.pdbx_seq_one_letter_code
_entity_poly.pdbx_strand_id
1 'polypeptide(L)'
;YYYDTKLEECLPFRYEGCGGNKNNYQTPSSCYQACAKVDTERHSCGGGEKATGRCKSIKDCSKGSVCRMKTLRSGVCCERKREGAVFRNLFPVFFQKFAKTKLFFRRV
;
A
#
# COMPACT_ATOMS: atom_id res chain seq x y z
N TYR A 1 -24.05 11.37 -17.84
CA TYR A 1 -22.59 11.20 -17.68
C TYR A 1 -22.24 9.74 -17.87
N TYR A 2 -21.19 9.45 -18.62
CA TYR A 2 -20.62 8.11 -18.77
C TYR A 2 -19.17 8.14 -18.34
N TYR A 3 -18.67 7.03 -17.81
CA TYR A 3 -17.27 6.87 -17.45
C TYR A 3 -16.47 6.38 -18.65
N ASP A 4 -15.45 7.12 -19.04
CA ASP A 4 -14.45 6.69 -20.01
C ASP A 4 -13.27 6.07 -19.27
N THR A 5 -13.02 4.77 -19.47
CA THR A 5 -11.94 4.06 -18.76
C THR A 5 -10.55 4.37 -19.30
N LYS A 6 -10.43 4.96 -20.51
CA LYS A 6 -9.14 5.36 -21.09
C LYS A 6 -8.69 6.71 -20.53
N LEU A 7 -9.64 7.61 -20.35
CA LEU A 7 -9.41 8.93 -19.75
C LEU A 7 -9.52 8.89 -18.22
N GLU A 8 -10.10 7.82 -17.67
CA GLU A 8 -10.46 7.69 -16.25
C GLU A 8 -11.37 8.83 -15.75
N GLU A 9 -12.19 9.39 -16.66
CA GLU A 9 -13.04 10.56 -16.42
C GLU A 9 -14.53 10.30 -16.69
N CYS A 10 -15.39 11.05 -16.00
CA CYS A 10 -16.83 11.08 -16.24
C CYS A 10 -17.21 12.22 -17.19
N LEU A 11 -17.55 11.87 -18.42
CA LEU A 11 -17.89 12.83 -19.46
C LEU A 11 -19.41 13.01 -19.59
N PRO A 12 -19.89 14.25 -19.84
CA PRO A 12 -21.31 14.48 -20.13
C PRO A 12 -21.67 13.87 -21.49
N PHE A 13 -22.86 13.29 -21.57
CA PHE A 13 -23.46 12.86 -22.82
C PHE A 13 -24.96 13.01 -22.73
N ARG A 14 -25.61 13.24 -23.88
CA ARG A 14 -27.06 13.35 -23.97
C ARG A 14 -27.64 11.96 -24.21
N TYR A 15 -28.56 11.55 -23.34
CA TYR A 15 -29.27 10.28 -23.42
C TYR A 15 -30.76 10.54 -23.65
N GLU A 16 -31.30 10.02 -24.75
CA GLU A 16 -32.68 10.28 -25.21
C GLU A 16 -33.75 9.39 -24.53
N GLY A 17 -33.35 8.50 -23.60
CA GLY A 17 -34.29 7.81 -22.71
C GLY A 17 -34.64 6.35 -23.06
N CYS A 18 -34.08 5.74 -24.10
CA CYS A 18 -34.32 4.33 -24.45
C CYS A 18 -33.02 3.55 -24.72
N GLY A 19 -32.96 2.26 -24.36
CA GLY A 19 -31.87 1.34 -24.72
C GLY A 19 -30.51 1.57 -24.04
N GLY A 20 -30.49 2.12 -22.82
CA GLY A 20 -29.26 2.52 -22.12
C GLY A 20 -28.52 1.34 -21.53
N ASN A 21 -27.18 1.44 -21.47
CA ASN A 21 -26.34 0.51 -20.72
C ASN A 21 -26.15 0.99 -19.27
N LYS A 22 -25.49 0.18 -18.43
CA LYS A 22 -25.21 0.52 -17.03
C LYS A 22 -24.24 1.69 -16.84
N ASN A 23 -23.59 2.18 -17.90
CA ASN A 23 -22.64 3.30 -17.86
C ASN A 23 -23.36 4.63 -18.15
N ASN A 24 -24.42 4.91 -17.39
CA ASN A 24 -25.23 6.11 -17.54
C ASN A 24 -25.61 6.67 -16.16
N TYR A 25 -25.13 7.88 -15.88
CA TYR A 25 -25.26 8.55 -14.59
C TYR A 25 -25.83 9.95 -14.75
N GLN A 26 -26.73 10.34 -13.84
CA GLN A 26 -27.39 11.64 -13.88
C GLN A 26 -26.45 12.79 -13.48
N THR A 27 -25.45 12.51 -12.65
CA THR A 27 -24.50 13.52 -12.14
C THR A 27 -23.05 13.07 -12.33
N PRO A 28 -22.09 13.99 -12.41
CA PRO A 28 -20.68 13.61 -12.50
C PRO A 28 -20.24 12.89 -11.21
N SER A 29 -20.72 13.33 -10.04
CA SER A 29 -20.39 12.72 -8.75
C SER A 29 -20.84 11.26 -8.65
N SER A 30 -22.05 10.92 -9.11
CA SER A 30 -22.54 9.52 -9.10
C SER A 30 -21.73 8.65 -10.05
N CYS A 31 -21.33 9.18 -11.20
CA CYS A 31 -20.44 8.50 -12.13
C CYS A 31 -19.07 8.22 -11.49
N TYR A 32 -18.44 9.23 -10.87
CA TYR A 32 -17.15 9.04 -10.22
C TYR A 32 -17.26 8.11 -9.00
N GLN A 33 -18.34 8.17 -8.23
CA GLN A 33 -18.54 7.23 -7.12
C GLN A 33 -18.71 5.77 -7.59
N ALA A 34 -19.36 5.56 -8.73
CA ALA A 34 -19.61 4.23 -9.26
C ALA A 34 -18.40 3.64 -10.01
N CYS A 35 -17.65 4.48 -10.73
CA CYS A 35 -16.64 4.03 -11.69
C CYS A 35 -15.24 4.54 -11.44
N ALA A 36 -15.05 5.67 -10.75
CA ALA A 36 -13.69 6.06 -10.38
C ALA A 36 -13.17 4.97 -9.46
N LYS A 37 -12.01 4.42 -9.82
CA LYS A 37 -11.25 3.64 -8.86
C LYS A 37 -11.05 4.56 -7.68
N VAL A 38 -11.62 4.21 -6.54
CA VAL A 38 -11.27 4.87 -5.29
C VAL A 38 -9.76 4.68 -5.22
N ASP A 39 -9.02 5.75 -5.43
CA ASP A 39 -7.60 5.80 -5.21
C ASP A 39 -7.40 5.57 -3.71
N THR A 40 -7.54 4.32 -3.30
CA THR A 40 -6.93 3.78 -2.08
C THR A 40 -5.40 4.01 -2.17
N GLU A 41 -4.89 4.23 -3.38
CA GLU A 41 -3.56 4.76 -3.71
C GLU A 41 -3.36 6.25 -3.36
N ARG A 42 -4.37 7.04 -2.95
CA ARG A 42 -4.12 8.36 -2.31
C ARG A 42 -3.61 8.22 -0.87
N HIS A 43 -3.55 7.00 -0.35
CA HIS A 43 -2.72 6.65 0.80
C HIS A 43 -1.35 6.12 0.39
N SER A 44 -0.92 6.26 -0.86
CA SER A 44 0.35 5.67 -1.27
C SER A 44 1.56 6.40 -0.69
N CYS A 45 2.40 5.56 -0.11
CA CYS A 45 3.71 5.89 0.39
C CYS A 45 4.67 5.90 -0.80
N GLY A 46 5.62 6.83 -0.81
CA GLY A 46 6.57 6.93 -1.93
C GLY A 46 7.38 5.64 -2.08
N GLY A 47 7.65 5.22 -3.32
CA GLY A 47 8.51 4.06 -3.61
C GLY A 47 7.83 2.69 -3.53
N GLY A 48 6.50 2.60 -3.71
CA GLY A 48 5.77 1.33 -3.70
C GLY A 48 5.67 0.70 -2.30
N GLU A 49 5.80 1.52 -1.26
CA GLU A 49 5.51 1.15 0.13
C GLU A 49 3.99 1.02 0.32
N LYS A 50 3.56 0.00 1.08
CA LYS A 50 2.14 -0.20 1.37
C LYS A 50 1.67 0.80 2.42
N ALA A 51 0.52 1.41 2.15
CA ALA A 51 -0.21 2.21 3.12
C ALA A 51 -0.84 1.30 4.16
N THR A 52 -0.55 1.52 5.45
CA THR A 52 -1.15 0.73 6.54
C THR A 52 -2.24 1.49 7.30
N GLY A 53 -2.44 2.78 7.02
CA GLY A 53 -3.46 3.59 7.68
C GLY A 53 -3.22 5.09 7.57
N ARG A 54 -4.02 5.88 8.29
CA ARG A 54 -3.84 7.34 8.44
C ARG A 54 -3.29 7.65 9.83
N CYS A 55 -2.59 8.77 9.94
CA CYS A 55 -2.07 9.27 11.21
C CYS A 55 -2.30 10.78 11.32
N LYS A 56 -2.45 11.27 12.54
CA LYS A 56 -2.41 12.71 12.88
C LYS A 56 -1.13 13.05 13.64
N SER A 57 -0.51 12.05 14.26
CA SER A 57 0.74 12.10 15.01
C SER A 57 1.63 10.90 14.67
N ILE A 58 2.93 11.03 14.96
CA ILE A 58 3.94 9.99 14.70
C ILE A 58 3.60 8.66 15.41
N LYS A 59 2.94 8.73 16.57
CA LYS A 59 2.59 7.57 17.40
C LYS A 59 1.32 6.83 16.94
N ASP A 60 0.57 7.39 15.99
CA ASP A 60 -0.71 6.81 15.56
C ASP A 60 -0.51 5.59 14.65
N CYS A 61 0.70 5.37 14.14
CA CYS A 61 1.03 4.25 13.28
C CYS A 61 1.42 3.00 14.07
N SER A 62 0.91 1.84 13.64
CA SER A 62 1.26 0.52 14.17
C SER A 62 2.76 0.26 14.13
N LYS A 63 3.26 -0.60 15.05
CA LYS A 63 4.68 -0.99 15.13
C LYS A 63 5.17 -1.54 13.79
N GLY A 64 6.09 -0.81 13.15
CA GLY A 64 6.66 -1.16 11.84
C GLY A 64 6.31 -0.17 10.72
N SER A 65 5.33 0.70 10.96
CA SER A 65 4.94 1.76 10.02
C SER A 65 5.33 3.14 10.53
N VAL A 66 5.69 4.03 9.60
CA VAL A 66 6.08 5.42 9.88
C VAL A 66 5.00 6.36 9.37
N CYS A 67 4.61 7.33 10.19
CA CYS A 67 3.70 8.39 9.77
C CYS A 67 4.42 9.38 8.86
N ARG A 68 4.04 9.43 7.59
CA ARG A 68 4.43 10.50 6.66
C ARG A 68 3.33 11.54 6.59
N MET A 69 3.58 12.72 7.16
CA MET A 69 2.66 13.85 7.08
C MET A 69 2.51 14.32 5.63
N LYS A 70 1.27 14.44 5.16
CA LYS A 70 0.95 14.96 3.83
C LYS A 70 0.40 16.39 3.92
N THR A 71 -0.32 16.69 5.01
CA THR A 71 -0.84 18.03 5.33
C THR A 71 -0.53 18.39 6.78
N LEU A 72 -0.82 19.64 7.17
CA LEU A 72 -0.51 20.21 8.48
C LEU A 72 -1.07 19.44 9.70
N ARG A 73 -2.07 18.54 9.53
CA ARG A 73 -2.64 17.72 10.62
C ARG A 73 -3.01 16.29 10.20
N SER A 74 -2.61 15.85 9.02
CA SER A 74 -2.95 14.51 8.54
C SER A 74 -1.82 13.95 7.70
N GLY A 75 -1.44 12.74 8.05
CA GLY A 75 -0.44 11.93 7.40
C GLY A 75 -0.96 10.53 7.11
N VAL A 76 -0.07 9.75 6.53
CA VAL A 76 -0.32 8.38 6.14
C VAL A 76 0.74 7.48 6.76
N CYS A 77 0.32 6.36 7.32
CA CYS A 77 1.22 5.35 7.85
C CYS A 77 1.75 4.49 6.73
N CYS A 78 3.06 4.50 6.58
CA CYS A 78 3.80 3.77 5.55
C CYS A 78 4.56 2.64 6.20
N GLU A 79 4.29 1.41 5.77
CA GLU A 79 5.13 0.29 6.17
C GLU A 79 6.52 0.51 5.58
N ARG A 80 7.52 0.75 6.44
CA ARG A 80 8.89 0.54 6.00
C ARG A 80 8.99 -0.95 5.85
N LYS A 81 9.22 -1.45 4.63
CA LYS A 81 9.75 -2.80 4.45
C LYS A 81 11.05 -2.83 5.26
N ARG A 82 11.01 -3.28 6.52
CA ARG A 82 12.23 -3.71 7.20
C ARG A 82 12.82 -4.70 6.21
N GLU A 83 14.07 -4.52 5.82
CA GLU A 83 14.85 -5.55 5.15
C GLU A 83 15.05 -6.74 6.12
N GLY A 84 13.96 -7.38 6.53
CA GLY A 84 13.92 -8.66 7.23
C GLY A 84 14.17 -9.83 6.28
N ALA A 85 14.60 -9.56 5.05
CA ALA A 85 15.11 -10.54 4.09
C ALA A 85 16.64 -10.49 3.92
N VAL A 86 17.34 -9.52 4.55
CA VAL A 86 18.81 -9.58 4.63
C VAL A 86 19.24 -10.35 5.89
N PHE A 87 18.56 -10.23 7.04
CA PHE A 87 18.98 -10.96 8.25
C PHE A 87 18.67 -12.47 8.25
N ARG A 88 17.80 -12.96 7.35
CA ARG A 88 17.70 -14.40 7.05
C ARG A 88 18.76 -14.89 6.06
N ASN A 89 19.41 -13.97 5.34
CA ASN A 89 20.52 -14.27 4.43
C ASN A 89 21.90 -13.83 4.95
N LEU A 90 21.98 -13.12 6.09
CA LEU A 90 23.23 -12.74 6.76
C LEU A 90 23.58 -13.65 7.94
N PHE A 91 22.80 -14.72 8.17
CA PHE A 91 23.17 -15.81 9.07
C PHE A 91 22.90 -17.17 8.40
N PRO A 92 23.80 -17.60 7.49
CA PRO A 92 24.13 -19.02 7.41
C PRO A 92 25.64 -19.28 7.48
N VAL A 93 26.43 -18.46 8.21
CA VAL A 93 27.86 -18.76 8.42
C VAL A 93 28.25 -18.88 9.90
N PHE A 94 27.52 -18.28 10.84
CA PHE A 94 27.91 -18.36 12.26
C PHE A 94 27.52 -19.69 12.94
N PHE A 95 26.45 -20.36 12.48
CA PHE A 95 25.93 -21.56 13.15
C PHE A 95 26.28 -22.90 12.49
N GLN A 96 27.04 -22.91 11.38
CA GLN A 96 27.43 -24.16 10.72
C GLN A 96 28.88 -24.58 10.97
N LYS A 97 29.67 -23.79 11.72
CA LYS A 97 30.99 -24.23 12.23
C LYS A 97 30.95 -24.94 13.59
N PHE A 98 29.83 -24.93 14.31
CA PHE A 98 29.73 -25.57 15.63
C PHE A 98 29.01 -26.93 15.64
N ALA A 99 28.68 -27.49 14.47
CA ALA A 99 27.95 -28.76 14.37
C ALA A 99 28.73 -29.87 13.63
N LYS A 100 30.06 -29.77 13.50
CA LYS A 100 30.88 -30.81 12.86
C LYS A 100 32.24 -31.03 13.54
N THR A 101 32.28 -31.18 14.86
CA THR A 101 33.26 -32.10 15.49
C THR A 101 32.86 -32.32 16.95
N LYS A 102 32.01 -33.33 17.17
CA LYS A 102 32.22 -34.21 18.32
C LYS A 102 33.58 -34.86 18.06
N LEU A 103 34.62 -34.47 18.80
CA LEU A 103 35.64 -35.38 19.34
C LEU A 103 36.76 -34.56 20.02
N PHE A 104 36.83 -34.78 21.33
CA PHE A 104 38.05 -35.05 22.11
C PHE A 104 39.07 -33.95 22.44
N PHE A 105 39.49 -34.02 23.73
CA PHE A 105 40.66 -33.45 24.40
C PHE A 105 40.60 -31.96 24.80
N ARG A 106 40.85 -31.56 26.06
CA ARG A 106 41.09 -32.27 27.33
C ARG A 106 41.02 -31.18 28.43
N ARG A 107 40.58 -31.55 29.63
CA ARG A 107 41.01 -30.85 30.87
C ARG A 107 42.54 -30.87 30.94
N VAL A 108 43.14 -29.70 31.13
CA VAL A 108 44.18 -29.38 32.14
C VAL A 108 43.94 -27.94 32.56
#